data_AF-A0A6S7AW39-F1
#
_entry.id   AF-A0A6S7AW39-F1
#
_cell.length_a   1.000
_cell.length_b   1.000
_cell.length_c   1.000
_cell.angle_alpha   90.00
_cell.angle_beta   90.00
_cell.angle_gamma   90.00
#
_symmetry.space_group_name_H-M   'P 1'
#
loop_
_entity.id
_entity.type
_entity.pdbx_description
1 polymer ?
#
loop_
_entity_poly.entity_id
_entity_poly.type
_entity_poly.pdbx_seq_one_letter_code
_entity_poly.pdbx_strand_id
1 'polypeptide(L)' 'MMKIKLHCRHAHRLVIESMDRTLSWRERVQLRLHLMACDMCSSFVQEIGVLRRSIRQWGRDD' A
#
# COMPACT_ATOMS: atom_id res chain seq x y z
N MET A 1 -4.38 -13.40 14.83
CA MET A 1 -3.86 -13.71 13.48
C MET A 1 -5.00 -14.25 12.60
N MET A 2 -5.90 -13.37 12.11
CA MET A 2 -7.05 -13.80 11.30
C MET A 2 -6.72 -13.70 9.81
N LYS A 3 -6.71 -14.85 9.14
CA LYS A 3 -6.55 -14.99 7.68
C LYS A 3 -7.87 -14.65 7.00
N ILE A 4 -8.12 -13.38 6.74
CA ILE A 4 -9.11 -12.93 5.75
C ILE A 4 -8.40 -12.94 4.38
N LYS A 5 -9.10 -13.29 3.29
CA LYS A 5 -8.57 -13.72 1.97
C LYS A 5 -7.51 -12.83 1.27
N LEU A 6 -7.08 -11.71 1.86
CA LEU A 6 -5.86 -10.99 1.53
C LEU A 6 -4.84 -11.20 2.68
N HIS A 7 -3.80 -12.01 2.48
CA HIS A 7 -2.74 -12.16 3.48
C HIS A 7 -1.93 -10.85 3.55
N CYS A 8 -1.39 -10.47 4.71
CA CYS A 8 -0.59 -9.24 4.87
C CYS A 8 0.50 -9.12 3.79
N ARG A 9 1.12 -10.25 3.41
CA ARG A 9 2.09 -10.33 2.31
C ARG A 9 1.53 -9.89 0.95
N HIS A 10 0.29 -10.25 0.64
CA HIS A 10 -0.39 -9.83 -0.58
C HIS A 10 -0.76 -8.34 -0.52
N ALA A 11 -1.19 -7.84 0.64
CA ALA A 11 -1.43 -6.41 0.85
C ALA A 11 -0.15 -5.60 0.59
N HIS A 12 0.97 -6.00 1.19
CA HIS A 12 2.27 -5.36 0.96
C HIS A 12 2.66 -5.42 -0.51
N ARG A 13 2.44 -6.55 -1.19
CA ARG A 13 2.68 -6.68 -2.62
C ARG A 13 1.85 -5.68 -3.43
N LEU A 14 0.54 -5.59 -3.20
CA LEU A 14 -0.32 -4.62 -3.88
C LEU A 14 0.10 -3.17 -3.60
N VAL A 15 0.54 -2.86 -2.37
CA VAL A 15 1.02 -1.52 -2.01
C VAL A 15 2.27 -1.18 -2.81
N ILE A 16 3.24 -2.10 -2.88
CA ILE A 16 4.47 -1.91 -3.68
C ILE A 16 4.12 -1.80 -5.16
N GLU A 17 3.29 -2.70 -5.66
CA GLU A 17 2.88 -2.74 -7.04
C GLU A 17 2.05 -1.50 -7.44
N SER A 18 1.38 -0.84 -6.48
CA SER A 18 0.73 0.47 -6.69
C SER A 18 1.70 1.63 -6.91
N MET A 19 3.00 1.42 -6.62
CA MET A 19 4.06 2.36 -6.92
C MET A 19 4.51 2.25 -8.37
N ASP A 20 4.58 1.03 -8.91
CA ASP A 20 5.01 0.77 -10.29
C ASP A 20 3.86 0.84 -11.30
N ARG A 21 2.68 0.33 -10.93
CA ARG A 21 1.48 0.29 -11.79
C ARG A 21 0.25 0.84 -11.08
N THR A 22 -0.77 1.16 -11.85
CA THR A 22 -2.09 1.49 -11.29
C THR A 22 -2.81 0.20 -10.90
N LEU A 23 -3.30 0.14 -9.65
CA LEU A 23 -4.14 -0.96 -9.19
C LEU A 23 -5.54 -0.88 -9.81
N SER A 24 -6.09 -2.05 -10.13
CA SER A 24 -7.48 -2.22 -10.57
C SER A 24 -8.45 -1.83 -9.45
N TRP A 25 -9.67 -1.46 -9.81
CA TRP A 25 -10.68 -1.05 -8.84
C TRP A 25 -10.96 -2.14 -7.78
N ARG A 26 -10.99 -3.42 -8.19
CA ARG A 26 -11.14 -4.58 -7.29
C ARG A 26 -9.99 -4.70 -6.28
N GLU A 27 -8.74 -4.55 -6.75
CA GLU A 27 -7.53 -4.63 -5.91
C GLU A 27 -7.51 -3.50 -4.87
N ARG A 28 -7.90 -2.28 -5.26
CA ARG A 28 -8.05 -1.16 -4.33
C ARG A 28 -9.07 -1.43 -3.22
N VAL A 29 -10.25 -1.94 -3.57
CA VAL A 29 -11.29 -2.24 -2.59
C VAL A 29 -10.82 -3.33 -1.63
N GLN A 30 -10.21 -4.40 -2.14
CA GLN A 30 -9.70 -5.49 -1.32
C GLN A 30 -8.58 -5.03 -0.37
N LEU A 31 -7.65 -4.21 -0.88
CA LEU A 31 -6.59 -3.64 -0.06
C LEU A 31 -7.18 -2.73 1.04
N ARG A 32 -8.14 -1.87 0.71
CA ARG A 32 -8.75 -0.95 1.68
C ARG A 32 -9.49 -1.69 2.80
N LEU A 33 -10.22 -2.75 2.47
CA LEU A 33 -10.87 -3.62 3.46
C LEU A 33 -9.84 -4.29 4.40
N HIS A 34 -8.71 -4.73 3.86
CA HIS A 34 -7.64 -5.32 4.67
C HIS A 34 -6.97 -4.30 5.59
N LEU A 35 -6.69 -3.10 5.10
CA LEU A 35 -6.09 -2.02 5.88
C LEU A 35 -6.98 -1.60 7.06
N MET A 36 -8.31 -1.62 6.87
CA MET A 36 -9.26 -1.37 7.97
C MET A 36 -9.27 -2.47 9.04
N ALA A 37 -8.91 -3.69 8.69
CA ALA A 37 -8.88 -4.83 9.60
C ALA A 37 -7.48 -5.12 10.18
N CYS A 38 -6.43 -4.46 9.68
CA CYS A 38 -5.05 -4.71 10.06
C CYS A 38 -4.26 -3.39 10.18
N ASP A 39 -4.06 -2.94 11.42
CA ASP A 39 -3.32 -1.72 11.73
C ASP A 39 -1.87 -1.76 11.25
N MET A 40 -1.21 -2.92 11.36
CA MET A 40 0.18 -3.09 10.90
C MET A 40 0.33 -2.76 9.41
N CYS A 41 -0.58 -3.26 8.57
CA CYS A 41 -0.54 -2.94 7.14
C CYS A 41 -0.89 -1.47 6.87
N SER A 42 -1.77 -0.87 7.68
CA SER A 42 -2.07 0.57 7.61
C SER A 42 -0.86 1.44 7.92
N SER A 43 -0.08 1.10 8.95
CA SER A 43 1.19 1.78 9.26
C SER A 43 2.19 1.65 8.11
N PHE A 44 2.35 0.45 7.55
CA PHE A 44 3.25 0.24 6.41
C PHE A 44 2.89 1.11 5.19
N VAL A 45 1.61 1.23 4.85
CA VAL A 45 1.15 2.10 3.76
C VAL A 45 1.49 3.56 4.03
N GLN A 46 1.39 4.00 5.28
CA GLN A 46 1.74 5.36 5.67
C GLN A 46 3.25 5.62 5.49
N GLU A 47 4.11 4.67 5.89
CA GLU A 47 5.56 4.74 5.69
C GLU A 47 5.94 4.83 4.20
N ILE A 48 5.37 3.96 3.37
CA ILE A 48 5.56 4.00 1.92
C ILE A 48 5.08 5.33 1.33
N GLY A 49 3.97 5.87 1.85
CA GLY A 49 3.46 7.18 1.43
C GLY A 49 4.41 8.33 1.75
N VAL A 50 5.12 8.28 2.88
CA VAL A 50 6.18 9.24 3.22
C VAL A 50 7.33 9.12 2.23
N LEU A 51 7.84 7.90 2.03
CA LEU A 51 8.94 7.63 1.09
C LEU A 51 8.62 8.16 -0.31
N ARG A 52 7.40 7.90 -0.80
CA ARG A 52 6.94 8.37 -2.12
C ARG A 52 6.90 9.90 -2.22
N ARG A 53 6.45 10.58 -1.16
CA ARG A 53 6.42 12.06 -1.14
C ARG A 53 7.84 12.62 -1.17
N SER A 54 8.76 12.03 -0.41
CA SER A 54 10.17 12.41 -0.44
C SER A 54 10.76 12.21 -1.84
N ILE A 55 10.70 11.02 -2.42
CA ILE A 55 11.26 10.76 -3.77
C ILE A 55 10.70 11.75 -4.82
N ARG A 56 9.40 12.06 -4.76
CA ARG A 56 8.77 13.02 -5.67
C ARG A 56 9.16 14.48 -5.41
N GLN A 57 9.57 14.82 -4.20
CA GLN A 57 10.12 16.13 -3.88
C GLN A 57 11.56 16.24 -4.39
N TRP A 58 12.40 15.25 -4.08
CA TRP A 58 13.79 15.19 -4.54
C TRP A 58 13.93 15.22 -6.07
N GLY A 59 13.13 14.43 -6.80
CA GLY A 59 13.17 14.46 -8.27
C GLY A 59 12.56 15.70 -8.93
N ARG A 60 12.19 16.72 -8.15
CA ARG A 60 11.68 18.01 -8.63
C ARG A 60 12.66 19.16 -8.37
N ASP A 61 13.74 18.88 -7.62
CA ASP A 61 14.82 19.82 -7.31
C ASP A 61 15.99 19.71 -8.33
N ASP A 62 15.79 19.00 -9.46
CA ASP A 62 16.63 19.00 -10.67
C ASP A 62 15.94 19.73 -11.84
#